data_AF-A0A941N0V3-F1
#
_entry.id   AF-A0A941N0V3-F1
#
_cell.length_a   1.000
_cell.length_b   1.000
_cell.length_c   1.000
_cell.angle_alpha   90.00
_cell.angle_beta   90.00
_cell.angle_gamma   90.00
#
_symmetry.space_group_name_H-M   'P 1'
#
loop_
_entity.id
_entity.type
_entity.pdbx_description
1 polymer ?
#
loop_
_entity_poly.entity_id
_entity_poly.type
_entity_poly.pdbx_seq_one_letter_code
_entity_poly.pdbx_strand_id
1 'polypeptide(L)'
;MSAHHMIRSLLTVGLLLTTGVLPHVSADDTAPRTPQAPTAVPGHQTLNVEGWTVHVSDQLKLDQPVSTETALRLLEAQLKEVVRVIPVEPLARLREVPLWLSPTPAGFGPTAEYHPDAGWLRDHERDPAMAKAIQFTNIPNFPAEIKRMPVMVLHELAHAYHDRVLGFDFPEIRQAYDRAMAAGLYDKVTELASGVEKKAYAATNHKEYFAELTESYFGVNDFYPANRTQLRQHDPQMCDLLGRVWKVTTQTTPDAARDPYVVKPPPADMKLPAFYQKYVEAHGYPIVSSGRVNDYALKEAAYIVDIMLAKRPDVRKAMIDSGSRLIVEAYDEFSTDIPEYAQMTPKDYWDARARGFGGSQHDPVCSCAEENVLGYPGDPYGTESILIHEFAHNIHLRGMIRVDPEFDKRVKAAYDAAMQEKLWAGKYAAVNHHEYFAEGVQSWFNNNRSFDHDHNHVDTRAELREYDPRLAALCEEVFGDTVLEYTKPISRLTGHLAGYDPSTCPEFTWPERLQKVRSDIRKQAQDRSDKATGENTASPKKADKP
;
A
#
# COMPACT_ATOMS: atom_id res chain seq x y z
N MET A 1 -85.46 -55.17 13.33
CA MET A 1 -85.17 -56.43 12.60
C MET A 1 -84.28 -56.05 11.43
N SER A 2 -83.08 -56.57 11.18
CA SER A 2 -82.12 -57.42 11.92
C SER A 2 -80.72 -56.87 11.58
N ALA A 3 -79.70 -56.76 12.45
CA ALA A 3 -79.07 -57.76 13.34
C ALA A 3 -78.19 -58.80 12.60
N HIS A 4 -76.94 -58.97 13.08
CA HIS A 4 -75.83 -59.86 12.64
C HIS A 4 -74.95 -59.29 11.50
N HIS A 5 -73.61 -59.30 11.51
CA HIS A 5 -72.52 -59.67 12.46
C HIS A 5 -71.17 -59.11 11.88
N MET A 6 -70.02 -58.94 12.54
CA MET A 6 -69.55 -59.10 13.93
C MET A 6 -68.23 -58.27 14.17
N ILE A 7 -67.93 -57.89 15.43
CA ILE A 7 -66.68 -58.12 16.21
C ILE A 7 -65.35 -58.29 15.40
N ARG A 8 -64.22 -57.58 15.61
CA ARG A 8 -63.65 -56.89 16.80
C ARG A 8 -62.46 -55.95 16.46
N SER A 9 -62.07 -55.15 17.47
CA SER A 9 -60.71 -54.62 17.73
C SER A 9 -60.13 -53.44 16.94
N LEU A 10 -60.29 -52.27 17.55
CA LEU A 10 -59.35 -51.14 17.66
C LEU A 10 -58.00 -51.18 16.91
N LEU A 11 -57.78 -50.13 16.11
CA LEU A 11 -56.56 -49.32 16.22
C LEU A 11 -56.88 -47.87 15.84
N THR A 12 -56.75 -46.96 16.81
CA THR A 12 -57.16 -45.55 16.67
C THR A 12 -56.10 -44.77 15.87
N VAL A 13 -56.40 -44.42 14.63
CA VAL A 13 -55.57 -43.46 13.87
C VAL A 13 -55.91 -42.05 14.36
N GLY A 14 -55.11 -41.55 15.30
CA GLY A 14 -55.16 -40.16 15.76
C GLY A 14 -54.54 -39.22 14.72
N LEU A 15 -55.28 -38.16 14.38
CA LEU A 15 -54.88 -37.12 13.44
C LEU A 15 -53.63 -36.37 13.94
N LEU A 16 -52.50 -36.53 13.24
CA LEU A 16 -51.24 -35.84 13.58
C LEU A 16 -51.22 -34.44 12.99
N LEU A 17 -51.47 -33.43 13.85
CA LEU A 17 -51.12 -32.05 13.59
C LEU A 17 -49.59 -31.92 13.66
N THR A 18 -48.93 -31.79 12.52
CA THR A 18 -47.48 -31.58 12.44
C THR A 18 -47.13 -30.14 12.84
N THR A 19 -46.60 -29.97 14.05
CA THR A 19 -46.00 -28.71 14.49
C THR A 19 -44.71 -28.44 13.70
N GLY A 20 -44.72 -27.39 12.87
CA GLY A 20 -43.50 -26.93 12.19
C GLY A 20 -42.52 -26.34 13.19
N VAL A 21 -41.42 -27.04 13.46
CA VAL A 21 -40.29 -26.50 14.23
C VAL A 21 -39.47 -25.63 13.30
N LEU A 22 -39.49 -24.31 13.53
CA LEU A 22 -38.53 -23.39 12.93
C LEU A 22 -37.12 -23.73 13.46
N PRO A 23 -36.08 -23.77 12.60
CA PRO A 23 -34.72 -24.00 13.08
C PRO A 23 -34.29 -22.83 13.97
N HIS A 24 -33.95 -23.13 15.21
CA HIS A 24 -33.42 -22.15 16.16
C HIS A 24 -32.00 -21.79 15.73
N VAL A 25 -31.80 -20.59 15.20
CA VAL A 25 -30.45 -20.02 15.05
C VAL A 25 -29.88 -19.86 16.46
N SER A 26 -28.72 -20.47 16.72
CA SER A 26 -27.98 -20.25 17.97
C SER A 26 -27.14 -18.98 17.85
N ALA A 27 -27.13 -18.16 18.90
CA ALA A 27 -26.45 -16.86 18.91
C ALA A 27 -24.93 -16.95 19.23
N ASP A 28 -24.26 -18.02 18.76
CA ASP A 28 -22.85 -18.32 19.06
C ASP A 28 -21.90 -18.18 17.83
N ASP A 29 -22.42 -17.98 16.62
CA ASP A 29 -21.63 -18.02 15.37
C ASP A 29 -20.87 -16.70 15.07
N THR A 30 -20.73 -15.81 16.06
CA THR A 30 -20.00 -14.53 15.94
C THR A 30 -18.63 -14.53 16.61
N ALA A 31 -18.13 -15.68 17.08
CA ALA A 31 -16.76 -15.80 17.56
C ALA A 31 -15.78 -15.76 16.38
N PRO A 32 -14.70 -14.96 16.42
CA PRO A 32 -13.68 -14.97 15.37
C PRO A 32 -13.03 -16.35 15.30
N ARG A 33 -13.21 -17.05 14.18
CA ARG A 33 -12.52 -18.33 13.94
C ARG A 33 -11.01 -18.09 13.91
N THR A 34 -10.28 -18.80 14.75
CA THR A 34 -8.82 -18.85 14.70
C THR A 34 -8.35 -19.18 13.29
N PRO A 35 -7.37 -18.49 12.70
CA PRO A 35 -6.85 -18.81 11.38
C PRO A 35 -6.41 -20.26 11.33
N GLN A 36 -7.09 -21.07 10.51
CA GLN A 36 -6.74 -22.46 10.31
C GLN A 36 -5.44 -22.51 9.51
N ALA A 37 -4.45 -23.29 9.98
CA ALA A 37 -3.19 -23.44 9.25
C ALA A 37 -3.48 -23.90 7.81
N PRO A 38 -2.80 -23.31 6.79
CA PRO A 38 -3.12 -23.57 5.40
C PRO A 38 -2.95 -25.06 5.08
N THR A 39 -3.96 -25.63 4.43
CA THR A 39 -4.02 -27.08 4.21
C THR A 39 -2.98 -27.47 3.16
N ALA A 40 -2.07 -28.38 3.50
CA ALA A 40 -1.04 -28.84 2.59
C ALA A 40 -1.66 -29.59 1.39
N VAL A 41 -1.29 -29.18 0.18
CA VAL A 41 -1.73 -29.81 -1.07
C VAL A 41 -0.60 -30.69 -1.61
N PRO A 42 -0.85 -31.97 -1.97
CA PRO A 42 0.16 -32.82 -2.59
C PRO A 42 0.77 -32.20 -3.87
N GLY A 43 2.09 -32.34 -4.04
CA GLY A 43 2.81 -31.78 -5.19
C GLY A 43 2.96 -30.26 -5.19
N HIS A 44 2.67 -29.59 -4.08
CA HIS A 44 2.80 -28.14 -3.93
C HIS A 44 3.46 -27.77 -2.59
N GLN A 45 4.44 -26.87 -2.61
CA GLN A 45 4.77 -26.13 -1.39
C GLN A 45 3.65 -25.14 -1.09
N THR A 46 3.23 -25.08 0.16
CA THR A 46 2.27 -24.07 0.63
C THR A 46 3.01 -23.01 1.44
N LEU A 47 2.81 -21.74 1.08
CA LEU A 47 3.44 -20.56 1.67
C LEU A 47 2.36 -19.63 2.23
N ASN A 48 2.74 -18.79 3.19
CA ASN A 48 1.98 -17.61 3.58
C ASN A 48 2.72 -16.39 3.01
N VAL A 49 2.07 -15.61 2.15
CA VAL A 49 2.63 -14.40 1.53
C VAL A 49 1.63 -13.27 1.78
N GLU A 50 2.03 -12.24 2.53
CA GLU A 50 1.16 -11.10 2.91
C GLU A 50 -0.19 -11.46 3.57
N GLY A 51 -0.30 -12.67 4.15
CA GLY A 51 -1.53 -13.20 4.74
C GLY A 51 -2.39 -14.05 3.80
N TRP A 52 -1.99 -14.23 2.53
CA TRP A 52 -2.61 -15.17 1.60
C TRP A 52 -1.96 -16.55 1.68
N THR A 53 -2.78 -17.58 1.45
CA THR A 53 -2.27 -18.94 1.21
C THR A 53 -1.86 -19.08 -0.25
N VAL A 54 -0.56 -19.32 -0.49
CA VAL A 54 0.00 -19.49 -1.83
C VAL A 54 0.50 -20.92 -2.02
N HIS A 55 -0.08 -21.64 -2.98
CA HIS A 55 0.35 -22.99 -3.37
C HIS A 55 1.26 -22.91 -4.61
N VAL A 56 2.48 -23.40 -4.50
CA VAL A 56 3.50 -23.38 -5.55
C VAL A 56 3.79 -24.80 -5.98
N SER A 57 3.42 -25.15 -7.22
CA SER A 57 3.65 -26.48 -7.78
C SER A 57 5.13 -26.87 -7.71
N ASP A 58 5.42 -28.06 -7.16
CA ASP A 58 6.78 -28.57 -7.07
C ASP A 58 7.39 -28.78 -8.46
N GLN A 59 6.58 -29.12 -9.46
CA GLN A 59 7.00 -29.24 -10.86
C GLN A 59 7.57 -27.91 -11.42
N LEU A 60 6.98 -26.76 -11.09
CA LEU A 60 7.49 -25.45 -11.54
C LEU A 60 8.88 -25.18 -10.98
N LYS A 61 9.15 -25.60 -9.74
CA LYS A 61 10.46 -25.41 -9.11
C LYS A 61 11.54 -26.31 -9.70
N LEU A 62 11.15 -27.50 -10.17
CA LEU A 62 12.06 -28.42 -10.85
C LEU A 62 12.37 -27.93 -12.28
N ASP A 63 11.34 -27.58 -13.05
CA ASP A 63 11.49 -27.25 -14.47
C ASP A 63 11.90 -25.78 -14.72
N GLN A 64 11.45 -24.87 -13.85
CA GLN A 64 11.50 -23.41 -14.06
C GLN A 64 11.85 -22.64 -12.77
N PRO A 65 12.90 -23.01 -12.00
CA PRO A 65 13.19 -22.43 -10.68
C PRO A 65 13.30 -20.91 -10.70
N VAL A 66 14.07 -20.34 -11.64
CA VAL A 66 14.33 -18.88 -11.73
C VAL A 66 13.07 -18.07 -12.04
N SER A 67 12.24 -18.55 -12.98
CA SER A 67 10.97 -17.92 -13.31
C SER A 67 9.97 -18.01 -12.16
N THR A 68 9.95 -19.16 -11.46
CA THR A 68 9.08 -19.38 -10.30
C THR A 68 9.43 -18.46 -9.13
N GLU A 69 10.72 -18.35 -8.79
CA GLU A 69 11.18 -17.42 -7.75
C GLU A 69 10.88 -15.96 -8.13
N THR A 70 11.07 -15.60 -9.40
CA THR A 70 10.78 -14.24 -9.88
C THR A 70 9.28 -13.92 -9.87
N ALA A 71 8.42 -14.87 -10.26
CA ALA A 71 6.97 -14.72 -10.16
C ALA A 71 6.50 -14.61 -8.70
N LEU A 72 7.08 -15.39 -7.78
CA LEU A 72 6.76 -15.27 -6.35
C LEU A 72 7.09 -13.89 -5.78
N ARG A 73 8.29 -13.37 -6.06
CA ARG A 73 8.73 -12.04 -5.61
C ARG A 73 7.84 -10.91 -6.15
N LEU A 74 7.39 -11.05 -7.39
CA LEU A 74 6.48 -10.09 -8.03
C LEU A 74 5.03 -10.23 -7.52
N LEU A 75 4.57 -11.45 -7.23
CA LEU A 75 3.28 -11.68 -6.59
C LEU A 75 3.25 -11.07 -5.19
N GLU A 76 4.31 -11.26 -4.40
CA GLU A 76 4.47 -10.64 -3.09
C GLU A 76 4.40 -9.11 -3.16
N ALA A 77 5.12 -8.47 -4.09
CA ALA A 77 5.04 -7.02 -4.30
C ALA A 77 3.61 -6.55 -4.70
N GLN A 78 2.91 -7.31 -5.54
CA GLN A 78 1.51 -7.04 -5.89
C GLN A 78 0.57 -7.20 -4.68
N LEU A 79 0.79 -8.19 -3.82
CA LEU A 79 -0.02 -8.40 -2.62
C LEU A 79 0.26 -7.33 -1.55
N LYS A 80 1.51 -6.87 -1.39
CA LYS A 80 1.86 -5.71 -0.55
C LYS A 80 1.09 -4.47 -1.00
N GLU A 81 1.02 -4.22 -2.31
CA GLU A 81 0.21 -3.14 -2.88
C GLU A 81 -1.29 -3.29 -2.56
N VAL A 82 -1.86 -4.50 -2.70
CA VAL A 82 -3.26 -4.78 -2.31
C VAL A 82 -3.51 -4.50 -0.83
N VAL A 83 -2.60 -4.90 0.07
CA VAL A 83 -2.66 -4.60 1.52
C VAL A 83 -2.66 -3.09 1.78
N ARG A 84 -1.85 -2.33 1.02
CA ARG A 84 -1.70 -0.88 1.17
C ARG A 84 -2.93 -0.08 0.73
N VAL A 85 -3.70 -0.57 -0.23
CA VAL A 85 -4.80 0.19 -0.87
C VAL A 85 -6.21 -0.28 -0.50
N ILE A 86 -6.41 -1.56 -0.17
CA ILE A 86 -7.74 -2.13 0.13
C ILE A 86 -8.08 -1.98 1.62
N PRO A 87 -9.28 -1.46 1.98
CA PRO A 87 -9.68 -1.34 3.38
C PRO A 87 -9.70 -2.68 4.14
N VAL A 88 -9.40 -2.62 5.44
CA VAL A 88 -9.15 -3.79 6.32
C VAL A 88 -10.23 -4.88 6.24
N GLU A 89 -11.52 -4.52 6.18
CA GLU A 89 -12.60 -5.51 6.14
C GLU A 89 -12.66 -6.27 4.80
N PRO A 90 -12.72 -5.61 3.62
CA PRO A 90 -12.53 -6.31 2.35
C PRO A 90 -11.20 -7.07 2.26
N LEU A 91 -10.09 -6.49 2.74
CA LEU A 91 -8.76 -7.13 2.73
C LEU A 91 -8.75 -8.46 3.49
N ALA A 92 -9.42 -8.53 4.64
CA ALA A 92 -9.59 -9.77 5.38
C ALA A 92 -10.32 -10.85 4.56
N ARG A 93 -11.29 -10.47 3.71
CA ARG A 93 -11.97 -11.39 2.78
C ARG A 93 -11.09 -11.80 1.60
N LEU A 94 -10.29 -10.88 1.06
CA LEU A 94 -9.35 -11.19 -0.03
C LEU A 94 -8.30 -12.22 0.41
N ARG A 95 -7.81 -12.14 1.65
CA ARG A 95 -6.86 -13.12 2.24
C ARG A 95 -7.43 -14.54 2.38
N GLU A 96 -8.75 -14.72 2.33
CA GLU A 96 -9.39 -16.03 2.28
C GLU A 96 -9.31 -16.71 0.89
N VAL A 97 -8.80 -16.02 -0.14
CA VAL A 97 -8.68 -16.53 -1.52
C VAL A 97 -7.35 -17.27 -1.68
N PRO A 98 -7.33 -18.59 -1.94
CA PRO A 98 -6.08 -19.30 -2.23
C PRO A 98 -5.50 -18.83 -3.57
N LEU A 99 -4.18 -18.74 -3.64
CA LEU A 99 -3.44 -18.37 -4.86
C LEU A 99 -2.58 -19.55 -5.30
N TRP A 100 -2.57 -19.87 -6.59
CA TRP A 100 -1.89 -21.05 -7.13
C TRP A 100 -0.90 -20.66 -8.23
N LEU A 101 0.37 -21.02 -8.09
CA LEU A 101 1.35 -21.00 -9.17
C LEU A 101 1.44 -22.41 -9.74
N SER A 102 1.06 -22.57 -11.01
CA SER A 102 0.98 -23.87 -11.67
C SER A 102 1.63 -23.87 -13.06
N PRO A 103 2.09 -25.03 -13.57
CA PRO A 103 2.42 -25.17 -14.98
C PRO A 103 1.20 -24.87 -15.86
N THR A 104 1.41 -24.36 -17.08
CA THR A 104 0.33 -24.22 -18.07
C THR A 104 -0.25 -25.59 -18.43
N PRO A 105 -1.57 -25.83 -18.26
CA PRO A 105 -2.19 -27.09 -18.64
C PRO A 105 -2.10 -27.35 -20.15
N ALA A 106 -2.02 -28.63 -20.54
CA ALA A 106 -1.95 -29.01 -21.94
C ALA A 106 -3.22 -28.55 -22.71
N GLY A 107 -3.03 -27.87 -23.84
CA GLY A 107 -4.13 -27.31 -24.65
C GLY A 107 -4.59 -25.91 -24.23
N PHE A 108 -4.04 -25.34 -23.16
CA PHE A 108 -4.37 -23.99 -22.68
C PHE A 108 -3.20 -23.00 -22.91
N GLY A 109 -3.54 -21.71 -22.98
CA GLY A 109 -2.56 -20.64 -22.96
C GLY A 109 -2.15 -20.25 -21.53
N PRO A 110 -0.96 -19.68 -21.32
CA PRO A 110 -0.57 -19.11 -20.03
C PRO A 110 -1.43 -17.88 -19.70
N THR A 111 -2.03 -17.85 -18.51
CA THR A 111 -2.87 -16.74 -18.03
C THR A 111 -2.80 -16.56 -16.50
N ALA A 112 -3.30 -15.44 -16.00
CA ALA A 112 -3.93 -15.35 -14.69
C ALA A 112 -5.44 -15.61 -14.84
N GLU A 113 -6.10 -16.25 -13.88
CA GLU A 113 -7.55 -16.45 -13.89
C GLU A 113 -8.12 -16.80 -12.51
N TYR A 114 -9.31 -16.27 -12.19
CA TYR A 114 -10.13 -16.68 -11.06
C TYR A 114 -11.09 -17.82 -11.43
N HIS A 115 -11.12 -18.88 -10.62
CA HIS A 115 -11.98 -20.05 -10.82
C HIS A 115 -13.24 -19.99 -9.94
N PRO A 116 -14.43 -19.69 -10.50
CA PRO A 116 -15.64 -19.52 -9.69
C PRO A 116 -16.27 -20.83 -9.20
N ASP A 117 -16.05 -21.96 -9.88
CA ASP A 117 -16.64 -23.25 -9.50
C ASP A 117 -15.82 -24.46 -9.93
N ALA A 118 -16.12 -25.61 -9.32
CA ALA A 118 -15.43 -26.87 -9.54
C ALA A 118 -15.98 -27.71 -10.71
N GLY A 119 -17.03 -27.25 -11.40
CA GLY A 119 -17.66 -27.94 -12.52
C GLY A 119 -16.80 -27.80 -13.77
N TRP A 120 -16.58 -26.55 -14.20
CA TRP A 120 -15.75 -26.27 -15.37
C TRP A 120 -14.33 -26.85 -15.24
N LEU A 121 -13.74 -26.79 -14.03
CA LEU A 121 -12.44 -27.39 -13.74
C LEU A 121 -12.42 -28.91 -14.03
N ARG A 122 -13.42 -29.67 -13.58
CA ARG A 122 -13.52 -31.12 -13.85
C ARG A 122 -13.72 -31.42 -15.32
N ASP A 123 -14.60 -30.67 -15.98
CA ASP A 123 -14.94 -30.87 -17.39
C ASP A 123 -13.74 -30.63 -18.33
N HIS A 124 -12.70 -29.94 -17.85
CA HIS A 124 -11.45 -29.64 -18.56
C HIS A 124 -10.21 -30.31 -17.93
N GLU A 125 -10.40 -31.36 -17.12
CA GLU A 125 -9.32 -32.15 -16.50
C GLU A 125 -8.36 -31.34 -15.59
N ARG A 126 -8.84 -30.23 -15.02
CA ARG A 126 -8.12 -29.38 -14.05
C ARG A 126 -8.50 -29.74 -12.61
N ASP A 127 -7.63 -29.44 -11.65
CA ASP A 127 -7.85 -29.78 -10.24
C ASP A 127 -9.05 -28.99 -9.64
N PRO A 128 -10.15 -29.65 -9.23
CA PRO A 128 -11.30 -28.99 -8.63
C PRO A 128 -11.01 -28.35 -7.26
N ALA A 129 -9.87 -28.64 -6.62
CA ALA A 129 -9.43 -27.95 -5.40
C ALA A 129 -9.14 -26.45 -5.62
N MET A 130 -8.96 -26.01 -6.87
CA MET A 130 -8.78 -24.61 -7.23
C MET A 130 -10.09 -23.81 -7.32
N ALA A 131 -11.25 -24.43 -7.04
CA ALA A 131 -12.51 -23.69 -7.00
C ALA A 131 -12.52 -22.61 -5.91
N LYS A 132 -13.00 -21.42 -6.26
CA LYS A 132 -12.93 -20.15 -5.49
C LYS A 132 -11.50 -19.64 -5.23
N ALA A 133 -10.52 -20.09 -6.00
CA ALA A 133 -9.12 -19.67 -5.96
C ALA A 133 -8.69 -18.92 -7.24
N ILE A 134 -7.52 -18.27 -7.19
CA ILE A 134 -6.87 -17.65 -8.36
C ILE A 134 -5.69 -18.52 -8.78
N GLN A 135 -5.52 -18.71 -10.08
CA GLN A 135 -4.41 -19.48 -10.65
C GLN A 135 -3.58 -18.65 -11.63
N PHE A 136 -2.27 -18.71 -11.45
CA PHE A 136 -1.26 -18.13 -12.32
C PHE A 136 -0.53 -19.26 -13.04
N THR A 137 -0.73 -19.31 -14.36
CA THR A 137 -0.04 -20.25 -15.28
C THR A 137 0.92 -19.54 -16.22
N ASN A 138 0.97 -18.21 -16.17
CA ASN A 138 1.85 -17.32 -16.92
C ASN A 138 3.25 -17.12 -16.30
N ILE A 139 3.75 -18.09 -15.52
CA ILE A 139 4.96 -17.96 -14.69
C ILE A 139 6.21 -17.47 -15.45
N PRO A 140 6.54 -17.93 -16.68
CA PRO A 140 7.66 -17.36 -17.47
C PRO A 140 7.45 -15.89 -17.86
N ASN A 141 6.21 -15.48 -18.06
CA ASN A 141 5.83 -14.18 -18.62
C ASN A 141 5.35 -13.19 -17.54
N PHE A 142 5.29 -13.61 -16.27
CA PHE A 142 4.78 -12.83 -15.14
C PHE A 142 5.34 -11.40 -15.05
N PRO A 143 6.65 -11.13 -15.28
CA PRO A 143 7.18 -9.76 -15.30
C PRO A 143 6.67 -8.92 -16.49
N ALA A 144 6.41 -9.55 -17.64
CA ALA A 144 5.88 -8.87 -18.82
C ALA A 144 4.38 -8.58 -18.68
N GLU A 145 3.61 -9.50 -18.08
CA GLU A 145 2.19 -9.29 -17.79
C GLU A 145 1.98 -8.21 -16.72
N ILE A 146 2.76 -8.18 -15.63
CA ILE A 146 2.69 -7.06 -14.65
C ILE A 146 3.10 -5.73 -15.29
N LYS A 147 4.04 -5.72 -16.24
CA LYS A 147 4.36 -4.51 -17.00
C LYS A 147 3.20 -4.06 -17.90
N ARG A 148 2.37 -4.99 -18.38
CA ARG A 148 1.18 -4.70 -19.20
C ARG A 148 0.01 -4.27 -18.34
N MET A 149 -0.36 -5.05 -17.32
CA MET A 149 -1.39 -4.80 -16.31
C MET A 149 -0.75 -4.56 -14.94
N PRO A 150 -0.52 -3.29 -14.54
CA PRO A 150 0.23 -2.93 -13.33
C PRO A 150 -0.32 -3.49 -12.02
N VAL A 151 -1.60 -3.86 -11.97
CA VAL A 151 -2.26 -4.45 -10.80
C VAL A 151 -3.06 -5.73 -11.14
N MET A 152 -2.52 -6.54 -12.05
CA MET A 152 -3.09 -7.84 -12.48
C MET A 152 -3.59 -8.73 -11.32
N VAL A 153 -2.90 -8.76 -10.18
CA VAL A 153 -3.33 -9.58 -9.02
C VAL A 153 -4.57 -8.99 -8.35
N LEU A 154 -4.73 -7.67 -8.34
CA LEU A 154 -5.93 -7.00 -7.85
C LEU A 154 -7.14 -7.26 -8.77
N HIS A 155 -6.93 -7.34 -10.10
CA HIS A 155 -7.97 -7.72 -11.06
C HIS A 155 -8.63 -9.06 -10.69
N GLU A 156 -7.81 -10.11 -10.54
CA GLU A 156 -8.28 -11.45 -10.17
C GLU A 156 -8.89 -11.49 -8.76
N LEU A 157 -8.34 -10.73 -7.81
CA LEU A 157 -8.91 -10.56 -6.47
C LEU A 157 -10.25 -9.82 -6.50
N ALA A 158 -10.48 -8.92 -7.46
CA ALA A 158 -11.77 -8.25 -7.65
C ALA A 158 -12.82 -9.23 -8.21
N HIS A 159 -12.48 -10.12 -9.14
CA HIS A 159 -13.36 -11.24 -9.51
C HIS A 159 -13.68 -12.12 -8.29
N ALA A 160 -12.67 -12.48 -7.49
CA ALA A 160 -12.85 -13.29 -6.31
C ALA A 160 -13.75 -12.63 -5.26
N TYR A 161 -13.64 -11.31 -5.06
CA TYR A 161 -14.51 -10.53 -4.16
C TYR A 161 -15.94 -10.45 -4.68
N HIS A 162 -16.10 -10.19 -5.98
CA HIS A 162 -17.39 -10.11 -6.64
C HIS A 162 -18.16 -11.43 -6.52
N ASP A 163 -17.48 -12.58 -6.69
CA ASP A 163 -18.10 -13.89 -6.46
C ASP A 163 -18.36 -14.15 -4.97
N ARG A 164 -17.31 -14.14 -4.15
CA ARG A 164 -17.35 -14.70 -2.78
C ARG A 164 -18.03 -13.82 -1.74
N VAL A 165 -18.07 -12.49 -1.97
CA VAL A 165 -18.57 -11.52 -0.98
C VAL A 165 -19.86 -10.85 -1.45
N LEU A 166 -19.98 -10.54 -2.74
CA LEU A 166 -21.16 -9.86 -3.31
C LEU A 166 -22.13 -10.80 -4.01
N GLY A 167 -21.61 -11.88 -4.61
CA GLY A 167 -22.27 -12.66 -5.66
C GLY A 167 -22.23 -11.93 -7.02
N PHE A 168 -21.91 -12.65 -8.11
CA PHE A 168 -21.86 -12.05 -9.45
C PHE A 168 -23.17 -11.38 -9.92
N ASP A 169 -24.30 -11.77 -9.35
CA ASP A 169 -25.61 -11.18 -9.64
C ASP A 169 -25.90 -9.89 -8.84
N PHE A 170 -24.90 -9.30 -8.17
CA PHE A 170 -25.06 -8.12 -7.33
C PHE A 170 -25.75 -6.96 -8.09
N PRO A 171 -26.99 -6.57 -7.72
CA PRO A 171 -27.83 -5.76 -8.59
C PRO A 171 -27.27 -4.38 -8.96
N GLU A 172 -26.51 -3.74 -8.06
CA GLU A 172 -25.96 -2.41 -8.32
C GLU A 172 -24.85 -2.44 -9.38
N ILE A 173 -23.99 -3.47 -9.38
CA ILE A 173 -22.93 -3.62 -10.40
C ILE A 173 -23.56 -3.88 -11.77
N ARG A 174 -24.59 -4.74 -11.84
CA ARG A 174 -25.33 -4.98 -13.09
C ARG A 174 -26.00 -3.71 -13.62
N GLN A 175 -26.65 -2.94 -12.75
CA GLN A 175 -27.29 -1.66 -13.10
C GLN A 175 -26.32 -0.52 -13.43
N ALA A 176 -25.07 -0.58 -12.96
CA ALA A 176 -24.00 0.32 -13.37
C ALA A 176 -23.49 -0.08 -14.76
N TYR A 177 -23.15 -1.36 -14.96
CA TYR A 177 -22.72 -1.90 -16.25
C TYR A 177 -23.72 -1.64 -17.38
N ASP A 178 -24.99 -2.04 -17.21
CA ASP A 178 -26.01 -1.90 -18.25
C ASP A 178 -26.18 -0.43 -18.69
N ARG A 179 -26.04 0.50 -17.75
CA ARG A 179 -26.13 1.95 -17.95
C ARG A 179 -24.89 2.51 -18.66
N ALA A 180 -23.70 2.10 -18.23
CA ALA A 180 -22.44 2.50 -18.84
C ALA A 180 -22.32 2.01 -20.29
N MET A 181 -22.77 0.78 -20.57
CA MET A 181 -22.85 0.23 -21.92
C MET A 181 -23.91 0.93 -22.77
N ALA A 182 -25.12 1.20 -22.22
CA ALA A 182 -26.16 1.94 -22.94
C ALA A 182 -25.76 3.39 -23.26
N ALA A 183 -24.89 3.99 -22.47
CA ALA A 183 -24.29 5.30 -22.72
C ALA A 183 -23.04 5.27 -23.62
N GLY A 184 -22.58 4.08 -24.04
CA GLY A 184 -21.41 3.91 -24.93
C GLY A 184 -20.07 4.28 -24.30
N LEU A 185 -19.99 4.43 -22.97
CA LEU A 185 -18.80 4.95 -22.27
C LEU A 185 -17.52 4.15 -22.55
N TYR A 186 -17.66 2.87 -22.90
CA TYR A 186 -16.55 1.93 -23.06
C TYR A 186 -16.42 1.35 -24.46
N ASP A 187 -17.19 1.85 -25.45
CA ASP A 187 -17.11 1.39 -26.84
C ASP A 187 -15.81 1.83 -27.55
N LYS A 188 -15.20 2.93 -27.10
CA LYS A 188 -13.97 3.47 -27.66
C LYS A 188 -13.17 4.24 -26.61
N VAL A 189 -12.18 3.57 -26.01
CA VAL A 189 -11.24 4.14 -25.03
C VAL A 189 -9.80 3.84 -25.44
N THR A 190 -8.85 4.64 -24.97
CA THR A 190 -7.43 4.46 -25.27
C THR A 190 -6.82 3.32 -24.45
N GLU A 191 -6.18 2.35 -25.11
CA GLU A 191 -5.20 1.45 -24.47
C GLU A 191 -3.89 2.21 -24.27
N LEU A 192 -3.39 2.29 -23.03
CA LEU A 192 -2.25 3.13 -22.70
C LEU A 192 -0.94 2.66 -23.35
N ALA A 193 -0.74 1.35 -23.45
CA ALA A 193 0.48 0.76 -23.98
C ALA A 193 0.68 1.03 -25.49
N SER A 194 -0.41 1.17 -26.25
CA SER A 194 -0.39 1.35 -27.71
C SER A 194 -0.82 2.75 -28.16
N GLY A 195 -1.54 3.49 -27.31
CA GLY A 195 -2.21 4.74 -27.67
C GLY A 195 -3.42 4.54 -28.60
N VAL A 196 -3.79 3.29 -28.92
CA VAL A 196 -4.88 2.98 -29.86
C VAL A 196 -6.22 3.01 -29.13
N GLU A 197 -7.18 3.72 -29.72
CA GLU A 197 -8.57 3.69 -29.28
C GLU A 197 -9.26 2.39 -29.73
N LYS A 198 -9.78 1.61 -28.78
CA LYS A 198 -10.54 0.38 -29.03
C LYS A 198 -11.63 0.18 -27.96
N LYS A 199 -12.49 -0.83 -28.13
CA LYS A 199 -13.48 -1.18 -27.12
C LYS A 199 -12.77 -1.66 -25.85
N ALA A 200 -13.17 -1.14 -24.69
CA ALA A 200 -12.53 -1.47 -23.41
C ALA A 200 -12.77 -2.94 -23.04
N TYR A 201 -11.83 -3.57 -22.34
CA TYR A 201 -12.04 -4.92 -21.81
C TYR A 201 -13.20 -4.96 -20.78
N ALA A 202 -13.34 -3.89 -20.00
CA ALA A 202 -14.48 -3.61 -19.11
C ALA A 202 -15.86 -3.70 -19.80
N ALA A 203 -15.95 -3.57 -21.13
CA ALA A 203 -17.22 -3.68 -21.84
C ALA A 203 -17.68 -5.14 -22.07
N THR A 204 -16.80 -6.13 -21.86
CA THR A 204 -17.04 -7.55 -22.18
C THR A 204 -18.20 -8.14 -21.40
N ASN A 205 -18.24 -7.92 -20.08
CA ASN A 205 -19.34 -8.30 -19.20
C ASN A 205 -19.27 -7.52 -17.85
N HIS A 206 -20.31 -7.61 -17.03
CA HIS A 206 -20.39 -6.91 -15.73
C HIS A 206 -19.34 -7.34 -14.69
N LYS A 207 -18.66 -8.47 -14.86
CA LYS A 207 -17.56 -8.94 -14.00
C LYS A 207 -16.24 -8.28 -14.41
N GLU A 208 -15.93 -8.22 -15.71
CA GLU A 208 -14.78 -7.45 -16.21
C GLU A 208 -14.93 -5.99 -15.83
N TYR A 209 -16.12 -5.40 -16.06
CA TYR A 209 -16.44 -4.03 -15.67
C TYR A 209 -16.16 -3.74 -14.19
N PHE A 210 -16.41 -4.71 -13.30
CA PHE A 210 -16.09 -4.56 -11.89
C PHE A 210 -14.58 -4.69 -11.60
N ALA A 211 -13.91 -5.67 -12.21
CA ALA A 211 -12.48 -5.90 -11.99
C ALA A 211 -11.62 -4.76 -12.55
N GLU A 212 -11.77 -4.45 -13.83
CA GLU A 212 -11.09 -3.37 -14.55
C GLU A 212 -11.21 -2.03 -13.83
N LEU A 213 -12.42 -1.66 -13.40
CA LEU A 213 -12.64 -0.36 -12.77
C LEU A 213 -12.25 -0.37 -11.29
N THR A 214 -12.10 -1.55 -10.67
CA THR A 214 -11.40 -1.68 -9.37
C THR A 214 -9.91 -1.37 -9.54
N GLU A 215 -9.26 -1.81 -10.63
CA GLU A 215 -7.88 -1.40 -10.94
C GLU A 215 -7.78 0.12 -11.08
N SER A 216 -8.67 0.73 -11.88
CA SER A 216 -8.72 2.19 -12.02
C SER A 216 -8.94 2.89 -10.68
N TYR A 217 -9.70 2.31 -9.76
CA TYR A 217 -10.04 2.95 -8.49
C TYR A 217 -8.90 2.91 -7.45
N PHE A 218 -8.13 1.84 -7.40
CA PHE A 218 -7.08 1.65 -6.38
C PHE A 218 -5.64 1.74 -6.90
N GLY A 219 -5.42 1.58 -8.20
CA GLY A 219 -4.10 1.52 -8.83
C GLY A 219 -4.09 2.14 -10.23
N VAL A 220 -3.56 1.42 -11.21
CA VAL A 220 -3.44 1.85 -12.61
C VAL A 220 -3.93 0.75 -13.55
N ASN A 221 -5.02 1.01 -14.27
CA ASN A 221 -5.55 0.16 -15.35
C ASN A 221 -4.77 0.41 -16.67
N ASP A 222 -4.65 -0.60 -17.55
CA ASP A 222 -3.95 -0.50 -18.84
C ASP A 222 -4.77 0.14 -19.99
N PHE A 223 -6.02 0.50 -19.70
CA PHE A 223 -6.95 1.29 -20.50
C PHE A 223 -7.40 2.58 -19.77
N TYR A 224 -7.88 3.55 -20.55
CA TYR A 224 -8.65 4.67 -20.02
C TYR A 224 -10.06 4.20 -19.57
N PRO A 225 -10.56 4.61 -18.38
CA PRO A 225 -9.93 5.49 -17.39
C PRO A 225 -8.84 4.77 -16.57
N ALA A 226 -7.62 5.31 -16.61
CA ALA A 226 -6.44 4.66 -16.05
C ALA A 226 -6.39 4.67 -14.52
N ASN A 227 -6.99 5.68 -13.88
CA ASN A 227 -6.88 5.94 -12.45
C ASN A 227 -8.18 6.57 -11.88
N ARG A 228 -8.25 6.70 -10.56
CA ARG A 228 -9.48 7.08 -9.83
C ARG A 228 -10.00 8.45 -10.22
N THR A 229 -9.11 9.40 -10.56
CA THR A 229 -9.48 10.74 -11.03
C THR A 229 -10.12 10.68 -12.41
N GLN A 230 -9.52 9.92 -13.35
CA GLN A 230 -10.12 9.69 -14.67
C GLN A 230 -11.43 8.90 -14.57
N LEU A 231 -11.51 7.90 -13.68
CA LEU A 231 -12.74 7.14 -13.44
C LEU A 231 -13.84 8.03 -12.88
N ARG A 232 -13.52 8.90 -11.91
CA ARG A 232 -14.46 9.89 -11.35
C ARG A 232 -15.01 10.84 -12.42
N GLN A 233 -14.22 11.18 -13.44
CA GLN A 233 -14.64 12.05 -14.54
C GLN A 233 -15.47 11.30 -15.60
N HIS A 234 -15.07 10.06 -15.93
CA HIS A 234 -15.64 9.26 -17.02
C HIS A 234 -16.89 8.46 -16.61
N ASP A 235 -16.82 7.77 -15.47
CA ASP A 235 -17.94 7.03 -14.86
C ASP A 235 -18.02 7.35 -13.35
N PRO A 236 -18.51 8.56 -12.99
CA PRO A 236 -18.65 8.97 -11.59
C PRO A 236 -19.52 8.02 -10.76
N GLN A 237 -20.50 7.37 -11.39
CA GLN A 237 -21.47 6.51 -10.71
C GLN A 237 -20.84 5.18 -10.31
N MET A 238 -20.00 4.62 -11.18
CA MET A 238 -19.17 3.46 -10.83
C MET A 238 -18.10 3.81 -9.80
N CYS A 239 -17.51 5.01 -9.88
CA CYS A 239 -16.58 5.50 -8.85
C CYS A 239 -17.25 5.54 -7.45
N ASP A 240 -18.48 6.03 -7.35
CA ASP A 240 -19.26 6.00 -6.08
C ASP A 240 -19.70 4.59 -5.66
N LEU A 241 -20.02 3.72 -6.61
CA LEU A 241 -20.37 2.32 -6.33
C LEU A 241 -19.17 1.57 -5.75
N LEU A 242 -18.00 1.67 -6.38
CA LEU A 242 -16.77 1.04 -5.90
C LEU A 242 -16.38 1.52 -4.50
N GLY A 243 -16.51 2.82 -4.23
CA GLY A 243 -16.26 3.35 -2.88
C GLY A 243 -17.13 2.71 -1.81
N ARG A 244 -18.42 2.48 -2.08
CA ARG A 244 -19.35 1.80 -1.15
C ARG A 244 -19.10 0.29 -1.07
N VAL A 245 -18.94 -0.37 -2.21
CA VAL A 245 -18.77 -1.83 -2.32
C VAL A 245 -17.48 -2.29 -1.66
N TRP A 246 -16.36 -1.63 -1.95
CA TRP A 246 -15.08 -1.89 -1.31
C TRP A 246 -14.96 -1.28 0.10
N LYS A 247 -16.07 -0.79 0.66
CA LYS A 247 -16.16 -0.20 2.00
C LYS A 247 -15.11 0.87 2.27
N VAL A 248 -14.75 1.63 1.23
CA VAL A 248 -13.95 2.87 1.28
C VAL A 248 -14.84 3.95 1.86
N THR A 249 -15.15 3.78 3.14
CA THR A 249 -16.13 4.55 3.88
C THR A 249 -15.42 5.32 4.98
N THR A 250 -15.87 6.54 5.18
CA THR A 250 -15.63 7.36 6.37
C THR A 250 -16.07 6.61 7.63
N GLN A 251 -15.22 5.72 8.17
CA GLN A 251 -15.47 5.07 9.46
C GLN A 251 -15.42 6.12 10.57
N THR A 252 -16.59 6.72 10.81
CA THR A 252 -16.91 7.47 12.02
C THR A 252 -17.21 6.45 13.11
N THR A 253 -16.16 6.03 13.82
CA THR A 253 -16.35 5.58 15.21
C THR A 253 -16.94 6.75 16.01
N PRO A 254 -17.87 6.52 16.96
CA PRO A 254 -18.47 7.60 17.74
C PRO A 254 -17.46 8.45 18.53
N ASP A 255 -16.28 7.92 18.86
CA ASP A 255 -15.18 8.68 19.49
C ASP A 255 -14.34 9.52 18.50
N ALA A 256 -14.50 9.34 17.19
CA ALA A 256 -13.88 10.20 16.17
C ALA A 256 -14.59 11.58 16.03
N ALA A 257 -15.51 11.91 16.94
CA ALA A 257 -16.32 13.14 16.93
C ALA A 257 -15.53 14.43 17.26
N ARG A 258 -14.21 14.35 17.46
CA ARG A 258 -13.30 15.50 17.37
C ARG A 258 -12.05 15.11 16.60
N ASP A 259 -11.89 15.73 15.44
CA ASP A 259 -10.59 15.97 14.85
C ASP A 259 -9.72 16.73 15.88
N PRO A 260 -8.66 16.10 16.44
CA PRO A 260 -7.83 16.75 17.45
C PRO A 260 -6.86 17.77 16.82
N TYR A 261 -6.68 17.73 15.50
CA TYR A 261 -5.66 18.46 14.75
C TYR A 261 -6.24 19.77 14.20
N VAL A 262 -6.55 20.69 15.11
CA VAL A 262 -7.08 22.01 14.74
C VAL A 262 -5.98 22.90 14.19
N VAL A 263 -5.98 23.10 12.87
CA VAL A 263 -5.13 24.08 12.18
C VAL A 263 -5.53 25.50 12.59
N LYS A 264 -4.54 26.29 13.02
CA LYS A 264 -4.68 27.65 13.55
C LYS A 264 -3.45 28.50 13.18
N PRO A 265 -3.49 29.84 13.29
CA PRO A 265 -2.28 30.66 13.16
C PRO A 265 -1.24 30.29 14.24
N PRO A 266 0.08 30.37 13.95
CA PRO A 266 1.11 30.07 14.94
C PRO A 266 1.03 30.98 16.18
N PRO A 267 1.22 30.42 17.39
CA PRO A 267 1.36 31.21 18.62
C PRO A 267 2.47 32.27 18.52
N ALA A 268 2.16 33.51 18.90
CA ALA A 268 3.07 34.66 18.72
C ALA A 268 4.36 34.58 19.58
N ASP A 269 4.33 33.82 20.68
CA ASP A 269 5.45 33.55 21.57
C ASP A 269 6.50 32.60 20.96
N MET A 270 6.14 31.80 19.95
CA MET A 270 7.10 31.02 19.15
C MET A 270 8.04 31.88 18.30
N LYS A 271 7.68 33.16 18.03
CA LYS A 271 8.50 34.13 17.27
C LYS A 271 8.96 33.63 15.89
N LEU A 272 8.12 32.87 15.21
CA LEU A 272 8.42 32.33 13.89
C LEU A 272 8.48 33.43 12.82
N PRO A 273 9.25 33.23 11.74
CA PRO A 273 9.18 34.07 10.54
C PRO A 273 7.75 34.18 9.98
N ALA A 274 7.40 35.34 9.42
CA ALA A 274 6.07 35.62 8.86
C ALA A 274 5.68 34.74 7.64
N PHE A 275 6.62 33.94 7.13
CA PHE A 275 6.35 32.83 6.21
C PHE A 275 5.33 31.84 6.80
N TYR A 276 5.48 31.51 8.08
CA TYR A 276 4.63 30.57 8.78
C TYR A 276 3.28 31.20 9.14
N GLN A 277 2.22 30.72 8.51
CA GLN A 277 0.85 31.22 8.67
C GLN A 277 -0.10 30.19 9.25
N LYS A 278 0.29 28.90 9.23
CA LYS A 278 -0.48 27.79 9.78
C LYS A 278 0.35 26.99 10.78
N TYR A 279 -0.33 26.45 11.77
CA TYR A 279 0.19 25.68 12.87
C TYR A 279 -0.82 24.60 13.28
N VAL A 280 -0.33 23.43 13.63
CA VAL A 280 -1.05 22.40 14.38
C VAL A 280 -0.07 21.75 15.38
N GLU A 281 -0.60 21.00 16.34
CA GLU A 281 0.23 20.33 17.35
C GLU A 281 -0.11 18.85 17.49
N ALA A 282 0.94 18.04 17.59
CA ALA A 282 0.85 16.61 17.89
C ALA A 282 1.23 16.40 19.36
N HIS A 283 0.23 16.42 20.25
CA HIS A 283 0.40 16.46 21.71
C HIS A 283 1.49 17.45 22.19
N GLY A 284 1.40 18.69 21.71
CA GLY A 284 2.35 19.77 22.01
C GLY A 284 3.61 19.82 21.14
N TYR A 285 3.86 18.81 20.29
CA TYR A 285 4.94 18.89 19.29
C TYR A 285 4.53 19.84 18.14
N PRO A 286 5.29 20.93 17.86
CA PRO A 286 4.90 21.92 16.87
C PRO A 286 5.02 21.44 15.42
N ILE A 287 3.98 21.69 14.63
CA ILE A 287 3.98 21.47 13.18
C ILE A 287 3.50 22.77 12.52
N VAL A 288 4.25 23.27 11.53
CA VAL A 288 4.02 24.58 10.93
C VAL A 288 4.12 24.55 9.41
N SER A 289 3.48 25.49 8.73
CA SER A 289 3.61 25.66 7.29
C SER A 289 3.31 27.09 6.84
N SER A 290 3.54 27.36 5.56
CA SER A 290 3.05 28.56 4.90
C SER A 290 1.52 28.56 4.79
N GLY A 291 0.96 29.67 4.30
CA GLY A 291 -0.49 29.77 4.02
C GLY A 291 -0.96 28.88 2.87
N ARG A 292 -0.04 28.36 2.03
CA ARG A 292 -0.37 27.63 0.79
C ARG A 292 -0.71 26.16 1.03
N VAL A 293 -0.02 25.51 1.97
CA VAL A 293 -0.20 24.09 2.33
C VAL A 293 -1.66 23.79 2.69
N ASN A 294 -2.18 22.67 2.21
CA ASN A 294 -3.51 22.17 2.54
C ASN A 294 -3.62 21.84 4.05
N ASP A 295 -4.69 22.31 4.71
CA ASP A 295 -4.92 22.05 6.13
C ASP A 295 -4.93 20.55 6.46
N TYR A 296 -5.39 19.69 5.54
CA TYR A 296 -5.37 18.25 5.72
C TYR A 296 -3.96 17.65 5.74
N ALA A 297 -2.97 18.27 5.09
CA ALA A 297 -1.57 17.83 5.13
C ALA A 297 -0.96 18.05 6.52
N LEU A 298 -1.23 19.21 7.14
CA LEU A 298 -0.86 19.48 8.53
C LEU A 298 -1.49 18.46 9.49
N LYS A 299 -2.75 18.10 9.28
CA LYS A 299 -3.46 17.12 10.11
C LYS A 299 -2.91 15.71 9.98
N GLU A 300 -2.64 15.24 8.77
CA GLU A 300 -2.02 13.93 8.55
C GLU A 300 -0.58 13.90 9.11
N ALA A 301 0.16 14.99 8.96
CA ALA A 301 1.47 15.12 9.59
C ALA A 301 1.39 15.02 11.12
N ALA A 302 0.40 15.67 11.74
CA ALA A 302 0.16 15.58 13.18
C ALA A 302 -0.22 14.17 13.64
N TYR A 303 -1.06 13.47 12.88
CA TYR A 303 -1.42 12.08 13.11
C TYR A 303 -0.22 11.13 13.05
N ILE A 304 0.61 11.24 12.00
CA ILE A 304 1.80 10.40 11.83
C ILE A 304 2.82 10.66 12.95
N VAL A 305 3.10 11.93 13.26
CA VAL A 305 3.97 12.33 14.39
C VAL A 305 3.44 11.78 15.71
N ASP A 306 2.12 11.84 15.94
CA ASP A 306 1.52 11.32 17.16
C ASP A 306 1.72 9.81 17.32
N ILE A 307 1.56 9.04 16.24
CA ILE A 307 1.76 7.60 16.25
C ILE A 307 3.25 7.26 16.44
N MET A 308 4.16 7.88 15.70
CA MET A 308 5.61 7.64 15.84
C MET A 308 6.13 7.95 17.25
N LEU A 309 5.48 8.85 17.98
CA LEU A 309 5.82 9.19 19.38
C LEU A 309 4.81 8.65 20.41
N ALA A 310 3.93 7.71 20.05
CA ALA A 310 2.84 7.25 20.91
C ALA A 310 3.33 6.57 22.19
N LYS A 311 4.44 5.82 22.11
CA LYS A 311 5.06 5.10 23.25
C LYS A 311 6.17 5.90 23.93
N ARG A 312 6.53 7.09 23.41
CA ARG A 312 7.69 7.89 23.88
C ARG A 312 7.35 9.35 24.22
N PRO A 313 6.52 9.60 25.26
CA PRO A 313 6.25 10.95 25.74
C PRO A 313 7.51 11.66 26.28
N ASP A 314 8.50 10.89 26.76
CA ASP A 314 9.83 11.34 27.16
C ASP A 314 10.62 11.94 25.98
N VAL A 315 10.67 11.22 24.85
CA VAL A 315 11.33 11.67 23.61
C VAL A 315 10.60 12.87 23.04
N ARG A 316 9.27 12.84 22.97
CA ARG A 316 8.45 13.97 22.53
C ARG A 316 8.77 15.23 23.33
N LYS A 317 8.84 15.12 24.67
CA LYS A 317 9.22 16.24 25.53
C LYS A 317 10.64 16.70 25.25
N ALA A 318 11.61 15.80 25.12
CA ALA A 318 13.00 16.15 24.83
C ALA A 318 13.16 16.87 23.48
N MET A 319 12.39 16.48 22.46
CA MET A 319 12.31 17.16 21.17
C MET A 319 11.73 18.57 21.31
N ILE A 320 10.60 18.75 22.02
CA ILE A 320 9.98 20.06 22.29
C ILE A 320 10.94 20.97 23.07
N ASP A 321 11.56 20.47 24.14
CA ASP A 321 12.59 21.17 24.93
C ASP A 321 13.86 21.50 24.10
N SER A 322 14.02 20.89 22.92
CA SER A 322 15.09 21.21 21.98
C SER A 322 14.72 22.33 20.99
N GLY A 323 13.47 22.82 21.01
CA GLY A 323 12.91 23.70 20.00
C GLY A 323 12.59 22.99 18.68
N SER A 324 12.55 21.65 18.67
CA SER A 324 12.26 20.87 17.46
C SER A 324 10.84 21.13 16.97
N ARG A 325 10.69 21.24 15.65
CA ARG A 325 9.40 21.35 14.95
C ARG A 325 9.46 20.66 13.60
N LEU A 326 8.31 20.25 13.10
CA LEU A 326 8.12 19.82 11.72
C LEU A 326 7.61 20.99 10.88
N ILE A 327 8.11 21.10 9.67
CA ILE A 327 7.66 22.02 8.63
C ILE A 327 6.99 21.19 7.53
N VAL A 328 5.77 21.55 7.16
CA VAL A 328 5.18 21.05 5.91
C VAL A 328 5.38 22.13 4.85
N GLU A 329 6.04 21.80 3.74
CA GLU A 329 6.17 22.67 2.56
C GLU A 329 5.07 22.39 1.54
N ALA A 330 4.63 23.41 0.81
CA ALA A 330 3.62 23.25 -0.23
C ALA A 330 4.18 22.55 -1.48
N TYR A 331 3.28 21.99 -2.29
CA TYR A 331 3.63 21.27 -3.52
C TYR A 331 4.33 22.16 -4.57
N ASP A 332 4.21 23.48 -4.42
CA ASP A 332 4.80 24.53 -5.26
C ASP A 332 5.66 25.54 -4.46
N GLU A 333 6.18 25.08 -3.31
CA GLU A 333 7.30 25.64 -2.54
C GLU A 333 8.46 24.65 -2.58
N PHE A 334 9.70 25.11 -2.38
CA PHE A 334 10.90 24.27 -2.37
C PHE A 334 11.76 24.49 -1.13
N SER A 335 12.65 23.53 -0.86
CA SER A 335 13.64 23.52 0.22
C SER A 335 14.13 24.90 0.65
N THR A 336 14.68 25.71 -0.26
CA THR A 336 15.29 27.01 0.10
C THR A 336 14.33 28.19 0.12
N ASP A 337 13.03 27.95 -0.10
CA ASP A 337 11.97 28.92 0.20
C ASP A 337 11.57 28.87 1.69
N ILE A 338 11.88 27.77 2.38
CA ILE A 338 11.79 27.64 3.85
C ILE A 338 12.82 28.57 4.50
N PRO A 339 12.43 29.46 5.44
CA PRO A 339 13.33 30.46 6.04
C PRO A 339 14.61 29.89 6.67
N GLU A 340 14.52 28.71 7.28
CA GLU A 340 15.61 28.01 7.97
C GLU A 340 16.63 27.37 7.00
N TYR A 341 16.27 27.23 5.72
CA TYR A 341 17.10 26.65 4.67
C TYR A 341 17.47 27.67 3.57
N ALA A 342 17.00 28.92 3.67
CA ALA A 342 17.20 29.96 2.65
C ALA A 342 18.67 30.30 2.34
N GLN A 343 19.60 29.99 3.26
CA GLN A 343 21.05 30.13 3.08
C GLN A 343 21.70 28.97 2.29
N MET A 344 20.98 27.89 1.99
CA MET A 344 21.56 26.72 1.34
C MET A 344 21.91 27.00 -0.13
N THR A 345 23.18 26.86 -0.48
CA THR A 345 23.68 27.10 -1.85
C THR A 345 24.35 25.86 -2.44
N PRO A 346 24.24 25.61 -3.75
CA PRO A 346 23.43 26.35 -4.74
C PRO A 346 21.93 26.08 -4.60
N LYS A 347 21.07 27.11 -4.73
CA LYS A 347 19.60 26.99 -4.56
C LYS A 347 19.00 25.86 -5.40
N ASP A 348 19.28 25.82 -6.70
CA ASP A 348 18.74 24.80 -7.61
C ASP A 348 19.23 23.38 -7.30
N TYR A 349 20.31 23.19 -6.52
CA TYR A 349 20.69 21.87 -6.01
C TYR A 349 19.79 21.46 -4.85
N TRP A 350 19.66 22.30 -3.83
CA TRP A 350 18.88 21.98 -2.63
C TRP A 350 17.38 21.87 -2.90
N ASP A 351 16.85 22.72 -3.78
CA ASP A 351 15.47 22.64 -4.26
C ASP A 351 15.21 21.38 -5.12
N ALA A 352 16.25 20.80 -5.75
CA ALA A 352 16.14 19.60 -6.59
C ALA A 352 16.47 18.28 -5.86
N ARG A 353 17.09 18.35 -4.68
CA ARG A 353 17.75 17.23 -4.00
C ARG A 353 16.80 16.38 -3.15
N ALA A 354 15.76 16.99 -2.57
CA ALA A 354 14.83 16.35 -1.65
C ALA A 354 13.49 17.11 -1.61
N ARG A 355 12.51 16.52 -0.91
CA ARG A 355 11.20 17.12 -0.55
C ARG A 355 10.94 16.97 0.96
N GLY A 356 12.01 17.13 1.72
CA GLY A 356 12.10 16.91 3.15
C GLY A 356 13.55 16.88 3.62
N PHE A 357 13.74 17.09 4.93
CA PHE A 357 15.03 17.01 5.62
C PHE A 357 14.81 16.68 7.10
N GLY A 358 15.67 15.85 7.69
CA GLY A 358 15.50 15.33 9.05
C GLY A 358 15.96 16.23 10.20
N GLY A 359 16.55 17.39 9.89
CA GLY A 359 17.23 18.24 10.88
C GLY A 359 18.56 17.65 11.38
N SER A 360 19.07 18.13 12.52
CA SER A 360 20.32 17.62 13.11
C SER A 360 20.47 17.94 14.60
N GLN A 361 21.60 17.57 15.21
CA GLN A 361 21.92 17.97 16.59
C GLN A 361 21.99 19.50 16.79
N HIS A 362 22.11 20.28 15.70
CA HIS A 362 22.18 21.74 15.74
C HIS A 362 21.00 22.42 15.04
N ASP A 363 20.49 21.81 13.96
CA ASP A 363 19.28 22.26 13.28
C ASP A 363 18.02 21.64 13.91
N PRO A 364 17.14 22.43 14.55
CA PRO A 364 15.94 21.92 15.17
C PRO A 364 14.81 21.60 14.19
N VAL A 365 14.90 21.98 12.90
CA VAL A 365 13.78 21.79 11.96
C VAL A 365 13.91 20.52 11.14
N CYS A 366 12.82 19.76 11.11
CA CYS A 366 12.58 18.74 10.10
C CYS A 366 11.54 19.27 9.10
N SER A 367 11.58 18.82 7.85
CA SER A 367 10.57 19.13 6.85
C SER A 367 10.11 17.90 6.07
N CYS A 368 8.89 17.98 5.53
CA CYS A 368 8.34 17.11 4.51
C CYS A 368 7.39 17.91 3.60
N ALA A 369 7.11 17.41 2.40
CA ALA A 369 6.24 18.08 1.44
C ALA A 369 4.80 17.54 1.42
N GLU A 370 3.83 18.43 1.21
CA GLU A 370 2.41 18.07 1.27
C GLU A 370 1.98 17.06 0.19
N GLU A 371 2.62 17.06 -1.00
CA GLU A 371 2.29 16.09 -2.04
C GLU A 371 2.58 14.65 -1.62
N ASN A 372 3.62 14.44 -0.82
CA ASN A 372 3.95 13.12 -0.29
C ASN A 372 3.10 12.76 0.93
N VAL A 373 2.82 13.73 1.80
CA VAL A 373 1.95 13.53 2.96
C VAL A 373 0.55 13.13 2.51
N LEU A 374 -0.06 13.82 1.53
CA LEU A 374 -1.42 13.56 1.06
C LEU A 374 -1.53 12.63 -0.16
N GLY A 375 -0.42 12.29 -0.82
CA GLY A 375 -0.39 11.41 -1.99
C GLY A 375 -0.96 12.06 -3.25
N TYR A 376 -0.52 13.27 -3.59
CA TYR A 376 -0.94 13.96 -4.81
C TYR A 376 -0.35 13.28 -6.07
N PRO A 377 -0.99 13.41 -7.25
CA PRO A 377 -0.38 13.06 -8.53
C PRO A 377 0.98 13.75 -8.72
N GLY A 378 1.94 13.03 -9.30
CA GLY A 378 3.28 13.56 -9.57
C GLY A 378 4.27 13.52 -8.40
N ASP A 379 3.85 13.09 -7.19
CA ASP A 379 4.73 12.93 -6.03
C ASP A 379 5.99 12.10 -6.38
N PRO A 380 7.20 12.69 -6.30
CA PRO A 380 8.46 11.99 -6.61
C PRO A 380 8.77 10.83 -5.64
N TYR A 381 8.09 10.77 -4.50
CA TYR A 381 8.23 9.77 -3.44
C TYR A 381 6.92 9.00 -3.19
N GLY A 382 6.06 8.88 -4.22
CA GLY A 382 4.73 8.28 -4.13
C GLY A 382 4.65 6.85 -3.58
N THR A 383 5.77 6.13 -3.54
CA THR A 383 5.89 4.76 -3.02
C THR A 383 6.30 4.68 -1.54
N GLU A 384 6.49 5.81 -0.85
CA GLU A 384 6.98 5.87 0.53
C GLU A 384 6.41 7.06 1.32
N SER A 385 6.86 7.27 2.55
CA SER A 385 6.53 8.45 3.37
C SER A 385 7.80 9.12 3.85
N ILE A 386 8.16 10.22 3.18
CA ILE A 386 9.31 11.07 3.53
C ILE A 386 9.13 11.61 4.95
N LEU A 387 7.90 11.88 5.39
CA LEU A 387 7.66 12.25 6.78
C LEU A 387 8.16 11.19 7.77
N ILE A 388 7.96 9.89 7.51
CA ILE A 388 8.44 8.83 8.42
C ILE A 388 9.97 8.79 8.44
N HIS A 389 10.63 8.92 7.28
CA HIS A 389 12.09 8.97 7.17
C HIS A 389 12.68 10.17 7.93
N GLU A 390 12.26 11.38 7.55
CA GLU A 390 12.84 12.62 8.07
C GLU A 390 12.48 12.82 9.55
N PHE A 391 11.29 12.37 9.99
CA PHE A 391 10.96 12.39 11.40
C PHE A 391 11.72 11.34 12.22
N ALA A 392 12.17 10.23 11.64
CA ALA A 392 13.07 9.29 12.32
C ALA A 392 14.45 9.91 12.62
N HIS A 393 15.03 10.67 11.68
CA HIS A 393 16.24 11.48 11.91
C HIS A 393 16.02 12.50 13.04
N ASN A 394 14.87 13.18 13.06
CA ASN A 394 14.54 14.17 14.08
C ASN A 394 14.33 13.52 15.47
N ILE A 395 13.62 12.39 15.53
CA ILE A 395 13.47 11.56 16.74
C ILE A 395 14.86 11.15 17.25
N HIS A 396 15.77 10.71 16.37
CA HIS A 396 17.13 10.36 16.75
C HIS A 396 17.88 11.58 17.31
N LEU A 397 18.07 12.62 16.50
CA LEU A 397 19.04 13.70 16.74
C LEU A 397 18.52 14.85 17.60
N ARG A 398 17.21 14.95 17.85
CA ARG A 398 16.60 15.91 18.79
C ARG A 398 15.99 15.25 20.02
N GLY A 399 15.56 13.99 19.92
CA GLY A 399 14.85 13.27 20.97
C GLY A 399 15.75 12.27 21.70
N MET A 400 16.09 11.17 21.04
CA MET A 400 16.77 10.03 21.66
C MET A 400 18.10 10.40 22.29
N ILE A 401 18.99 11.14 21.60
CA ILE A 401 20.28 11.54 22.17
C ILE A 401 20.19 12.44 23.42
N ARG A 402 19.00 13.01 23.71
CA ARG A 402 18.75 13.80 24.92
C ARG A 402 18.19 12.97 26.07
N VAL A 403 17.49 11.88 25.77
CA VAL A 403 16.98 10.93 26.77
C VAL A 403 18.06 9.90 27.13
N ASP A 404 18.75 9.37 26.12
CA ASP A 404 19.91 8.50 26.23
C ASP A 404 21.08 9.03 25.36
N PRO A 405 22.08 9.68 25.98
CA PRO A 405 23.28 10.16 25.29
C PRO A 405 24.13 9.07 24.62
N GLU A 406 23.93 7.78 24.94
CA GLU A 406 24.66 6.66 24.33
C GLU A 406 23.92 6.07 23.11
N PHE A 407 22.67 6.48 22.84
CA PHE A 407 21.86 5.91 21.75
C PHE A 407 22.53 5.99 20.38
N ASP A 408 23.06 7.17 20.01
CA ASP A 408 23.76 7.39 18.74
C ASP A 408 24.99 6.46 18.58
N LYS A 409 25.73 6.20 19.67
CA LYS A 409 26.85 5.26 19.64
C LYS A 409 26.38 3.82 19.42
N ARG A 410 25.20 3.45 19.92
CA ARG A 410 24.59 2.12 19.69
C ARG A 410 24.07 1.98 18.27
N VAL A 411 23.46 3.03 17.70
CA VAL A 411 23.12 3.12 16.27
C VAL A 411 24.38 2.98 15.42
N LYS A 412 25.45 3.71 15.73
CA LYS A 412 26.72 3.61 15.01
C LYS A 412 27.35 2.21 15.11
N ALA A 413 27.31 1.58 16.28
CA ALA A 413 27.85 0.23 16.47
C ALA A 413 27.06 -0.84 15.68
N ALA A 414 25.73 -0.72 15.61
CA ALA A 414 24.88 -1.56 14.78
C ALA A 414 25.20 -1.38 13.29
N TYR A 415 25.29 -0.12 12.83
CA TYR A 415 25.69 0.24 11.47
C TYR A 415 27.08 -0.33 11.10
N ASP A 416 28.10 -0.11 11.95
CA ASP A 416 29.46 -0.59 11.70
C ASP A 416 29.51 -2.13 11.57
N ALA A 417 28.68 -2.86 12.32
CA ALA A 417 28.54 -4.31 12.21
C ALA A 417 27.77 -4.73 10.94
N ALA A 418 26.67 -4.07 10.61
CA ALA A 418 25.90 -4.30 9.39
C ALA A 418 26.77 -4.11 8.13
N MET A 419 27.60 -3.07 8.10
CA MET A 419 28.54 -2.82 7.00
C MET A 419 29.64 -3.89 6.89
N GLN A 420 30.14 -4.42 8.02
CA GLN A 420 31.11 -5.53 8.02
C GLN A 420 30.51 -6.83 7.47
N GLU A 421 29.23 -7.09 7.79
CA GLU A 421 28.44 -8.22 7.28
C GLU A 421 27.93 -7.98 5.85
N LYS A 422 28.17 -6.78 5.28
CA LYS A 422 27.67 -6.30 3.98
C LYS A 422 26.15 -6.26 3.86
N LEU A 423 25.45 -6.18 4.99
CA LEU A 423 24.04 -5.79 5.00
C LEU A 423 23.94 -4.38 4.40
N TRP A 424 22.88 -4.14 3.62
CA TRP A 424 22.61 -2.87 2.94
C TRP A 424 23.69 -2.41 1.94
N ALA A 425 24.63 -3.27 1.54
CA ALA A 425 25.72 -2.88 0.63
C ALA A 425 25.20 -2.26 -0.68
N GLY A 426 25.62 -1.02 -0.97
CA GLY A 426 25.19 -0.25 -2.14
C GLY A 426 23.84 0.45 -2.01
N LYS A 427 23.17 0.38 -0.84
CA LYS A 427 21.85 0.95 -0.56
C LYS A 427 21.91 2.26 0.23
N TYR A 428 20.81 3.00 0.31
CA TYR A 428 20.76 4.30 0.99
C TYR A 428 21.10 4.19 2.48
N ALA A 429 20.62 3.13 3.14
CA ALA A 429 21.00 2.76 4.51
C ALA A 429 22.52 2.57 4.73
N ALA A 430 23.32 2.32 3.69
CA ALA A 430 24.78 2.22 3.78
C ALA A 430 25.52 3.55 3.55
N VAL A 431 24.81 4.68 3.41
CA VAL A 431 25.44 6.00 3.24
C VAL A 431 26.06 6.50 4.55
N ASN A 432 25.33 6.40 5.66
CA ASN A 432 25.84 6.62 7.02
C ASN A 432 24.86 6.07 8.08
N HIS A 433 25.30 6.01 9.34
CA HIS A 433 24.51 5.47 10.45
C HIS A 433 23.20 6.21 10.80
N HIS A 434 23.01 7.48 10.40
CA HIS A 434 21.71 8.14 10.56
C HIS A 434 20.71 7.62 9.52
N GLU A 435 21.13 7.53 8.25
CA GLU A 435 20.29 6.98 7.16
C GLU A 435 19.93 5.51 7.45
N TYR A 436 20.91 4.72 7.91
CA TYR A 436 20.71 3.37 8.42
C TYR A 436 19.58 3.27 9.45
N PHE A 437 19.51 4.23 10.39
CA PHE A 437 18.42 4.28 11.35
C PHE A 437 17.10 4.67 10.69
N ALA A 438 17.05 5.76 9.92
CA ALA A 438 15.82 6.25 9.29
C ALA A 438 15.17 5.24 8.32
N GLU A 439 15.99 4.60 7.49
CA GLU A 439 15.60 3.48 6.62
C GLU A 439 15.03 2.30 7.42
N GLY A 440 15.70 1.95 8.53
CA GLY A 440 15.20 0.96 9.48
C GLY A 440 13.84 1.33 10.08
N VAL A 441 13.60 2.61 10.38
CA VAL A 441 12.30 3.08 10.87
C VAL A 441 11.22 3.02 9.80
N GLN A 442 11.54 3.32 8.52
CA GLN A 442 10.62 3.09 7.41
C GLN A 442 10.23 1.61 7.28
N SER A 443 11.20 0.69 7.29
CA SER A 443 10.90 -0.75 7.25
C SER A 443 10.13 -1.18 8.51
N TRP A 444 10.49 -0.66 9.69
CA TRP A 444 9.76 -0.93 10.94
C TRP A 444 8.28 -0.51 10.88
N PHE A 445 7.91 0.49 10.07
CA PHE A 445 6.52 0.89 9.84
C PHE A 445 5.94 0.41 8.49
N ASN A 446 6.52 -0.66 7.92
CA ASN A 446 6.08 -1.29 6.68
C ASN A 446 5.93 -0.30 5.51
N ASN A 447 6.89 0.63 5.40
CA ASN A 447 6.84 1.79 4.51
C ASN A 447 8.24 2.19 3.98
N ASN A 448 9.17 1.23 3.91
CA ASN A 448 10.31 1.42 3.01
C ASN A 448 9.89 1.04 1.57
N ARG A 449 10.73 1.33 0.60
CA ARG A 449 10.48 1.00 -0.81
C ARG A 449 10.95 -0.40 -1.12
N SER A 450 10.10 -1.11 -1.84
CA SER A 450 10.46 -2.39 -2.45
C SER A 450 11.63 -2.23 -3.41
N PHE A 451 12.40 -3.32 -3.55
CA PHE A 451 13.70 -3.40 -4.24
C PHE A 451 13.84 -2.51 -5.49
N ASP A 452 14.67 -1.46 -5.37
CA ASP A 452 15.09 -0.61 -6.48
C ASP A 452 16.62 -0.36 -6.43
N HIS A 453 17.12 0.72 -7.04
CA HIS A 453 18.54 1.06 -6.96
C HIS A 453 19.02 1.37 -5.53
N ASP A 454 18.26 2.15 -4.78
CA ASP A 454 18.61 2.69 -3.47
C ASP A 454 18.16 1.77 -2.33
N HIS A 455 17.14 0.92 -2.55
CA HIS A 455 16.54 0.05 -1.53
C HIS A 455 16.73 -1.45 -1.84
N ASN A 456 16.75 -2.32 -0.83
CA ASN A 456 16.84 -3.78 -1.00
C ASN A 456 15.45 -4.45 -0.84
N HIS A 457 15.39 -5.71 -0.41
CA HIS A 457 14.13 -6.43 -0.20
C HIS A 457 13.46 -6.15 1.15
N VAL A 458 14.06 -5.31 2.01
CA VAL A 458 13.65 -5.15 3.41
C VAL A 458 12.74 -3.94 3.56
N ASP A 459 11.46 -4.10 3.21
CA ASP A 459 10.47 -3.02 3.27
C ASP A 459 9.45 -3.15 4.43
N THR A 460 9.44 -4.30 5.12
CA THR A 460 8.61 -4.57 6.29
C THR A 460 9.39 -4.78 7.60
N ARG A 461 8.66 -4.69 8.72
CA ARG A 461 9.15 -5.02 10.07
C ARG A 461 9.56 -6.48 10.21
N ALA A 462 8.87 -7.37 9.49
CA ALA A 462 9.15 -8.80 9.51
C ALA A 462 10.51 -9.09 8.85
N GLU A 463 10.72 -8.58 7.63
CA GLU A 463 11.99 -8.69 6.92
C GLU A 463 13.11 -7.99 7.70
N LEU A 464 12.87 -6.83 8.31
CA LEU A 464 13.89 -6.12 9.08
C LEU A 464 14.37 -6.95 10.29
N ARG A 465 13.45 -7.63 10.97
CA ARG A 465 13.77 -8.53 12.10
C ARG A 465 14.58 -9.76 11.66
N GLU A 466 14.39 -10.24 10.43
CA GLU A 466 15.15 -11.36 9.88
C GLU A 466 16.52 -10.92 9.33
N TYR A 467 16.56 -9.81 8.58
CA TYR A 467 17.74 -9.33 7.86
C TYR A 467 18.74 -8.56 8.72
N ASP A 468 18.26 -7.64 9.57
CA ASP A 468 19.11 -6.86 10.48
C ASP A 468 18.48 -6.76 11.88
N PRO A 469 18.54 -7.85 12.67
CA PRO A 469 17.94 -7.89 14.01
C PRO A 469 18.51 -6.85 14.99
N ARG A 470 19.70 -6.26 14.71
CA ARG A 470 20.26 -5.17 15.53
C ARG A 470 19.54 -3.85 15.27
N LEU A 471 19.30 -3.53 14.00
CA LEU A 471 18.50 -2.37 13.61
C LEU A 471 17.04 -2.54 14.07
N ALA A 472 16.48 -3.74 13.92
CA ALA A 472 15.15 -4.07 14.44
C ALA A 472 15.05 -3.83 15.96
N ALA A 473 16.05 -4.25 16.75
CA ALA A 473 16.06 -4.03 18.20
C ALA A 473 16.15 -2.54 18.59
N LEU A 474 16.91 -1.73 17.84
CA LEU A 474 16.94 -0.27 18.03
C LEU A 474 15.59 0.37 17.70
N CYS A 475 14.91 -0.08 16.65
CA CYS A 475 13.55 0.37 16.33
C CYS A 475 12.54 -0.07 17.40
N GLU A 476 12.66 -1.30 17.91
CA GLU A 476 11.80 -1.82 19.00
C GLU A 476 11.99 -1.05 20.31
N GLU A 477 13.19 -0.60 20.63
CA GLU A 477 13.45 0.26 21.79
C GLU A 477 12.79 1.64 21.65
N VAL A 478 12.81 2.23 20.45
CA VAL A 478 12.24 3.56 20.22
C VAL A 478 10.73 3.49 20.09
N PHE A 479 10.19 2.55 19.33
CA PHE A 479 8.77 2.53 18.95
C PHE A 479 7.94 1.44 19.65
N GLY A 480 8.59 0.46 20.29
CA GLY A 480 7.92 -0.65 20.96
C GLY A 480 6.99 -1.43 20.03
N ASP A 481 5.86 -1.86 20.57
CA ASP A 481 4.76 -2.51 19.87
C ASP A 481 3.91 -1.56 19.00
N THR A 482 4.32 -0.29 18.78
CA THR A 482 3.56 0.64 17.93
C THR A 482 3.39 0.06 16.54
N VAL A 483 2.14 -0.17 16.13
CA VAL A 483 1.78 -0.54 14.76
C VAL A 483 1.30 0.72 14.05
N LEU A 484 2.10 1.20 13.10
CA LEU A 484 1.65 2.10 12.04
C LEU A 484 1.65 1.27 10.77
N GLU A 485 0.46 0.85 10.32
CA GLU A 485 0.26 0.42 8.94
C GLU A 485 0.08 1.70 8.11
N TYR A 486 1.18 2.27 7.60
CA TYR A 486 1.08 3.46 6.77
C TYR A 486 0.33 3.11 5.48
N THR A 487 -0.86 3.70 5.36
CA THR A 487 -1.71 3.66 4.18
C THR A 487 -1.76 5.07 3.62
N LYS A 488 -1.74 5.25 2.30
CA LYS A 488 -1.80 6.59 1.70
C LYS A 488 -3.14 7.24 2.08
N PRO A 489 -3.19 8.53 2.49
CA PRO A 489 -4.43 9.18 2.93
C PRO A 489 -5.63 9.04 2.01
N ILE A 490 -5.41 8.90 0.69
CA ILE A 490 -6.45 8.65 -0.32
C ILE A 490 -7.28 7.36 -0.10
N SER A 491 -6.75 6.36 0.61
CA SER A 491 -7.48 5.14 1.04
C SER A 491 -8.06 5.24 2.45
N ARG A 492 -7.71 6.28 3.23
CA ARG A 492 -8.08 6.45 4.64
C ARG A 492 -8.71 7.82 4.93
N LEU A 493 -9.70 8.22 4.12
CA LEU A 493 -10.46 9.47 4.25
C LEU A 493 -11.41 9.47 5.46
N THR A 494 -10.87 9.34 6.68
CA THR A 494 -11.61 9.20 7.94
C THR A 494 -10.98 10.08 9.03
N GLY A 495 -11.68 10.30 10.15
CA GLY A 495 -11.15 11.09 11.27
C GLY A 495 -10.77 12.52 10.86
N HIS A 496 -9.51 12.90 11.08
CA HIS A 496 -8.98 14.21 10.70
C HIS A 496 -8.87 14.45 9.18
N LEU A 497 -8.99 13.40 8.36
CA LEU A 497 -9.13 13.48 6.90
C LEU A 497 -10.60 13.49 6.42
N ALA A 498 -11.58 13.51 7.34
CA ALA A 498 -12.97 13.61 6.96
C ALA A 498 -13.25 14.94 6.22
N GLY A 499 -13.83 14.84 5.03
CA GLY A 499 -14.08 15.99 4.15
C GLY A 499 -12.92 16.39 3.24
N TYR A 500 -11.77 15.72 3.31
CA TYR A 500 -10.74 15.85 2.29
C TYR A 500 -11.21 15.17 0.99
N ASP A 501 -11.11 15.89 -0.15
CA ASP A 501 -11.42 15.37 -1.48
C ASP A 501 -10.14 15.28 -2.32
N PRO A 502 -9.54 14.08 -2.46
CA PRO A 502 -8.36 13.88 -3.31
C PRO A 502 -8.55 14.25 -4.78
N SER A 503 -9.79 14.34 -5.30
CA SER A 503 -10.00 14.76 -6.69
C SER A 503 -9.75 16.25 -6.92
N THR A 504 -9.64 17.04 -5.84
CA THR A 504 -9.32 18.47 -5.86
C THR A 504 -7.83 18.77 -5.66
N CYS A 505 -7.00 17.76 -5.41
CA CYS A 505 -5.57 18.00 -5.18
C CYS A 505 -4.84 18.43 -6.46
N PRO A 506 -3.83 19.32 -6.35
CA PRO A 506 -3.00 19.70 -7.48
C PRO A 506 -2.04 18.56 -7.88
N GLU A 507 -1.58 18.58 -9.12
CA GLU A 507 -0.47 17.74 -9.57
C GLU A 507 0.87 18.40 -9.22
N PHE A 508 1.76 17.67 -8.55
CA PHE A 508 3.13 18.11 -8.33
C PHE A 508 3.92 18.02 -9.64
N THR A 509 4.64 19.09 -9.98
CA THR A 509 5.52 19.11 -11.16
C THR A 509 6.81 19.84 -10.86
N TRP A 510 7.93 19.18 -11.12
CA TRP A 510 9.26 19.77 -10.99
C TRP A 510 9.46 20.96 -11.97
N PRO A 511 9.79 22.17 -11.48
CA PRO A 511 10.03 23.33 -12.33
C PRO A 511 11.14 23.11 -13.35
N GLU A 512 11.01 23.74 -14.52
CA GLU A 512 11.97 23.63 -15.64
C GLU A 512 13.41 23.93 -15.19
N ARG A 513 13.61 24.96 -14.35
CA ARG A 513 14.92 25.33 -13.79
C ARG A 513 15.66 24.18 -13.09
N LEU A 514 14.94 23.22 -12.51
CA LEU A 514 15.51 22.11 -11.74
C LEU A 514 15.83 20.88 -12.60
N GLN A 515 15.31 20.77 -13.82
CA GLN A 515 15.41 19.56 -14.64
C GLN A 515 16.85 19.07 -14.85
N LYS A 516 17.77 20.00 -15.20
CA LYS A 516 19.18 19.67 -15.39
C LYS A 516 19.80 19.14 -14.09
N VAL A 517 19.60 19.85 -12.98
CA VAL A 517 20.24 19.52 -11.70
C VAL A 517 19.72 18.19 -11.16
N ARG A 518 18.41 17.90 -11.31
CA ARG A 518 17.83 16.59 -11.01
C ARG A 518 18.45 15.46 -11.84
N SER A 519 18.70 15.69 -13.13
CA SER A 519 19.39 14.71 -13.98
C SER A 519 20.82 14.45 -13.52
N ASP A 520 21.54 15.50 -13.11
CA ASP A 520 22.91 15.37 -12.60
C ASP A 520 22.94 14.63 -11.25
N ILE A 521 21.99 14.91 -10.33
CA ILE A 521 21.83 14.22 -9.04
C ILE A 521 21.52 12.74 -9.24
N ARG A 522 20.55 12.40 -10.10
CA ARG A 522 20.16 11.00 -10.37
C ARG A 522 21.34 10.20 -10.93
N LYS A 523 22.14 10.81 -11.81
CA LYS A 523 23.35 10.18 -12.32
C LYS A 523 24.37 9.88 -11.20
N GLN A 524 24.59 10.80 -10.27
CA GLN A 524 25.50 10.60 -9.14
C GLN A 524 25.02 9.52 -8.15
N ALA A 525 23.71 9.27 -8.06
CA ALA A 525 23.16 8.13 -7.31
C ALA A 525 23.49 6.80 -8.03
N GLN A 526 23.20 6.71 -9.34
CA GLN A 526 23.51 5.52 -10.13
C GLN A 526 25.01 5.19 -10.14
N ASP A 527 25.87 6.17 -10.42
CA ASP A 527 27.34 6.02 -10.44
C ASP A 527 27.89 5.49 -9.07
N ARG A 528 27.17 5.74 -7.97
CA ARG A 528 27.49 5.24 -6.62
C ARG A 528 27.04 3.79 -6.42
N SER A 529 25.83 3.45 -6.86
CA SER A 529 25.28 2.09 -6.84
C SER A 529 26.18 1.14 -7.64
N ASP A 530 26.47 1.46 -8.90
CA ASP A 530 27.27 0.63 -9.82
C ASP A 530 28.68 0.35 -9.26
N LYS A 531 29.29 1.35 -8.62
CA LYS A 531 30.58 1.22 -7.95
C LYS A 531 30.53 0.31 -6.72
N ALA A 532 29.40 0.25 -6.02
CA ALA A 532 29.22 -0.59 -4.83
C ALA A 532 28.88 -2.05 -5.18
N THR A 533 28.12 -2.29 -6.25
CA THR A 533 27.76 -3.63 -6.72
C THR A 533 28.87 -4.32 -7.53
N GLY A 534 29.82 -3.55 -8.07
CA GLY A 534 30.93 -4.07 -8.88
C GLY A 534 30.58 -4.25 -10.35
N GLU A 535 29.39 -3.82 -10.78
CA GLU A 535 28.97 -3.78 -12.18
C GLU A 535 29.68 -2.63 -12.91
N ASN A 536 30.93 -2.87 -13.29
CA ASN A 536 31.73 -1.91 -14.03
C ASN A 536 31.19 -1.77 -15.47
N THR A 537 30.28 -0.82 -15.69
CA THR A 537 29.70 -0.48 -17.00
C THR A 537 30.73 0.17 -17.93
N ALA A 538 31.68 -0.64 -18.38
CA ALA A 538 32.57 -0.30 -19.47
C ALA A 538 31.73 -0.08 -20.75
N SER A 539 31.38 1.18 -21.01
CA SER A 539 30.72 1.60 -22.25
C SER A 539 31.47 1.01 -23.45
N PRO A 540 30.78 0.38 -24.41
CA PRO A 540 31.45 -0.23 -25.55
C PRO A 540 32.19 0.87 -26.34
N LYS A 541 33.52 0.79 -26.35
CA LYS A 541 34.33 1.60 -27.25
C LYS A 541 33.80 1.35 -28.66
N LYS A 542 33.39 2.42 -29.36
CA LYS A 542 33.15 2.36 -30.79
C LYS A 542 34.41 1.79 -31.43
N ALA A 543 34.28 0.63 -32.08
CA ALA A 543 35.32 0.12 -32.94
C ALA A 543 35.34 1.01 -34.19
N ASP A 544 36.39 1.82 -34.33
CA ASP A 544 36.71 2.43 -35.60
C ASP A 544 36.90 1.31 -36.64
N LYS A 545 36.17 1.40 -37.74
CA LYS A 545 36.40 0.53 -38.91
C LYS A 545 37.56 1.11 -39.73
N PRO A 546 38.42 0.25 -40.32
CA PRO A 546 39.38 0.68 -41.35
C PRO A 546 38.68 1.17 -42.62
#